data_AF-B2B2M9-F1
#
_entry.id   AF-B2B2M9-F1
#
_cell.length_a   1.000
_cell.length_b   1.000
_cell.length_c   1.000
_cell.angle_alpha   90.00
_cell.angle_beta   90.00
_cell.angle_gamma   90.00
#
_symmetry.space_group_name_H-M   'P 1'
#
loop_
_entity.id
_entity.type
_entity.pdbx_description
1 polymer ?
#
loop_
_entity_poly.entity_id
_entity_poly.type
_entity_poly.pdbx_seq_one_letter_code
_entity_poly.pdbx_strand_id
1 'polypeptide(L)'
;MAPKRPNEDGDAADKFTKKPRQGFRVGPDNLPDGAWKRKVTKIKKDLITKAKIKKKYSKIKAAHASEPTPALPELPPSPIIHPAGAPSEPTPNSPSQTGPAPEPDLHPDRLHLLTTDEPPNPNANAPDFPPLPKRNNGDRSRGKNQKQRKPDYYEKELAKAAELKAKQEARNAEFARRQKEREDRIKQREKWKRQMDKAKRPDKNGKMRLGRESKILLEKVERLVEGK
;
A
#
# COMPACT_ATOMS: atom_id res chain seq x y z
N MET A 1 75.26 24.61 8.39
CA MET A 1 74.05 23.81 8.09
C MET A 1 73.15 23.83 9.31
N ALA A 2 71.88 24.20 9.17
CA ALA A 2 70.94 24.27 10.29
C ALA A 2 70.12 22.96 10.41
N PRO A 3 69.89 22.42 11.62
CA PRO A 3 69.04 21.25 11.81
C PRO A 3 67.56 21.59 11.63
N LYS A 4 66.82 20.72 10.93
CA LYS A 4 65.37 20.83 10.72
C LYS A 4 64.63 20.60 12.06
N ARG A 5 63.70 21.49 12.39
CA ARG A 5 62.84 21.40 13.58
C ARG A 5 61.93 20.16 13.52
N PRO A 6 61.71 19.44 14.64
CA PRO A 6 60.64 18.45 14.73
C PRO A 6 59.29 19.16 14.88
N ASN A 7 58.26 18.67 14.19
CA ASN A 7 56.90 19.14 14.36
C ASN A 7 56.37 18.65 15.72
N GLU A 8 56.12 19.60 16.62
CA GLU A 8 55.29 19.46 17.81
C GLU A 8 53.82 19.34 17.37
N ASP A 9 53.39 18.14 17.02
CA ASP A 9 51.97 17.76 16.94
C ASP A 9 51.89 16.24 17.21
N GLY A 10 52.17 15.88 18.47
CA GLY A 10 51.83 14.57 19.02
C GLY A 10 50.36 14.53 19.43
N ASP A 11 49.73 13.38 19.18
CA ASP A 11 48.42 12.92 19.66
C ASP A 11 47.13 13.39 18.96
N ALA A 12 46.88 12.76 17.81
CA ALA A 12 45.68 11.93 17.68
C ALA A 12 46.00 10.74 16.78
N ALA A 13 46.30 9.61 17.43
CA ALA A 13 46.27 8.30 16.82
C ALA A 13 44.86 8.00 16.29
N ASP A 14 44.56 8.40 15.05
CA ASP A 14 43.46 7.80 14.28
C ASP A 14 43.69 8.01 12.78
N LYS A 15 44.78 7.40 12.29
CA LYS A 15 44.87 7.08 10.86
C LYS A 15 43.76 6.05 10.60
N PHE A 16 42.58 6.53 10.19
CA PHE A 16 41.51 5.71 9.65
C PHE A 16 42.08 4.82 8.55
N THR A 17 42.48 3.61 8.93
CA THR A 17 42.77 2.53 8.01
C THR A 17 41.47 2.34 7.25
N LYS A 18 41.47 2.74 5.97
CA LYS A 18 40.29 2.63 5.11
C LYS A 18 39.93 1.15 5.09
N LYS A 19 38.87 0.79 5.82
CA LYS A 19 38.37 -0.59 5.86
C LYS A 19 38.23 -1.03 4.40
N PRO A 20 38.81 -2.18 4.00
CA PRO A 20 38.69 -2.66 2.64
C PRO A 20 37.20 -2.67 2.29
N ARG A 21 36.85 -2.08 1.13
CA ARG A 21 35.45 -2.01 0.70
C ARG A 21 34.96 -3.45 0.61
N GLN A 22 34.03 -3.81 1.50
CA GLN A 22 33.41 -5.12 1.49
C GLN A 22 32.85 -5.33 0.06
N GLY A 23 33.39 -6.30 -0.67
CA GLY A 23 32.89 -6.66 -2.00
C GLY A 23 31.40 -6.99 -1.95
N PHE A 24 30.78 -7.20 -3.11
CA PHE A 24 29.36 -7.52 -3.19
C PHE A 24 29.03 -8.76 -2.34
N ARG A 25 28.43 -8.54 -1.15
CA ARG A 25 27.99 -9.60 -0.26
C ARG A 25 26.77 -10.26 -0.91
N VAL A 26 27.00 -11.36 -1.62
CA VAL A 26 25.95 -12.29 -2.05
C VAL A 26 25.71 -13.27 -0.91
N GLY A 27 25.09 -12.77 0.16
CA GLY A 27 24.66 -13.59 1.29
C GLY A 27 23.13 -13.59 1.39
N PRO A 28 22.53 -14.58 2.06
CA PRO A 28 21.08 -14.63 2.28
C PRO A 28 20.51 -13.36 2.93
N ASP A 29 21.33 -12.57 3.63
CA ASP A 29 20.98 -11.27 4.21
C ASP A 29 20.81 -10.13 3.19
N ASN A 30 21.38 -10.28 1.99
CA ASN A 30 21.40 -9.26 0.93
C ASN A 30 20.65 -9.72 -0.33
N LEU A 31 20.10 -10.94 -0.31
CA LEU A 31 19.11 -11.37 -1.27
C LEU A 31 17.78 -10.71 -0.92
N PRO A 32 16.91 -10.41 -1.91
CA PRO A 32 15.56 -9.95 -1.64
C PRO A 32 14.85 -10.99 -0.78
N ASP A 33 14.85 -10.75 0.53
CA ASP A 33 14.18 -11.55 1.54
C ASP A 33 12.77 -11.82 1.02
N GLY A 34 12.46 -13.09 0.77
CA GLY A 34 11.33 -13.49 -0.07
C GLY A 34 10.01 -12.83 0.33
N ALA A 35 9.04 -12.80 -0.60
CA ALA A 35 7.76 -12.11 -0.40
C ALA A 35 7.09 -12.42 0.97
N TRP A 36 7.27 -13.64 1.47
CA TRP A 36 6.77 -14.07 2.77
C TRP A 36 7.43 -13.36 3.96
N LYS A 37 8.76 -13.25 4.01
CA LYS A 37 9.47 -12.53 5.08
C LYS A 37 9.15 -11.04 5.08
N ARG A 38 8.96 -10.43 3.91
CA ARG A 38 8.46 -9.05 3.79
C ARG A 38 7.04 -8.90 4.36
N LYS A 39 6.17 -9.87 4.11
CA LYS A 39 4.81 -9.89 4.67
C LYS A 39 4.84 -10.03 6.20
N VAL A 40 5.65 -10.95 6.74
CA VAL A 40 5.80 -11.13 8.20
C VAL A 40 6.37 -9.88 8.86
N THR A 41 7.43 -9.29 8.30
CA THR A 41 8.01 -8.04 8.83
C THR A 41 7.04 -6.87 8.75
N LYS A 42 6.23 -6.78 7.68
CA LYS A 42 5.16 -5.77 7.56
C LYS A 42 4.08 -5.98 8.61
N ILE A 43 3.59 -7.21 8.78
CA ILE A 43 2.58 -7.56 9.81
C ILE A 43 3.11 -7.21 11.20
N LYS A 44 4.36 -7.57 11.51
CA LYS A 44 5.00 -7.25 12.79
C LYS A 44 5.10 -5.74 13.03
N LYS A 45 5.57 -4.99 12.02
CA LYS A 45 5.66 -3.52 12.10
C LYS A 45 4.28 -2.90 12.31
N ASP A 46 3.26 -3.33 11.56
CA ASP A 46 1.88 -2.84 11.67
C ASP A 46 1.31 -3.08 13.08
N LEU A 47 1.46 -4.30 13.62
CA LEU A 47 1.01 -4.64 14.97
C LEU A 47 1.67 -3.78 16.05
N ILE A 48 2.98 -3.55 15.94
CA ILE A 48 3.73 -2.68 16.85
C ILE A 48 3.21 -1.23 16.76
N THR A 49 2.97 -0.71 15.55
CA THR A 49 2.46 0.66 15.37
C THR A 49 1.06 0.82 15.95
N LYS A 50 0.15 -0.13 15.70
CA LYS A 50 -1.20 -0.15 16.28
C LYS A 50 -1.15 -0.17 17.81
N ALA A 51 -0.29 -1.00 18.40
CA ALA A 51 -0.11 -1.04 19.84
C ALA A 51 0.42 0.30 20.39
N LYS A 52 1.40 0.92 19.72
CA LYS A 52 1.92 2.25 20.11
C LYS A 52 0.84 3.33 20.02
N ILE A 53 0.04 3.34 18.96
CA ILE A 53 -1.06 4.29 18.78
C ILE A 53 -2.09 4.10 19.91
N LYS A 54 -2.52 2.86 20.19
CA LYS A 54 -3.44 2.56 21.29
C LYS A 54 -2.90 3.02 22.64
N LYS A 55 -1.62 2.78 22.94
CA LYS A 55 -0.98 3.27 24.17
C LYS A 55 -0.97 4.80 24.26
N LYS A 56 -0.58 5.49 23.18
CA LYS A 56 -0.58 6.96 23.13
C LYS A 56 -2.00 7.53 23.27
N TYR A 57 -2.97 6.95 22.57
CA TYR A 57 -4.36 7.36 22.62
C TYR A 57 -4.96 7.16 24.02
N SER A 58 -4.71 5.99 24.64
CA SER A 58 -5.12 5.73 26.02
C SER A 58 -4.52 6.77 26.99
N LYS A 59 -3.23 7.11 26.81
CA LYS A 59 -2.57 8.15 27.61
C LYS A 59 -3.20 9.53 27.45
N ILE A 60 -3.51 9.94 26.22
CA ILE A 60 -4.17 11.22 25.92
C ILE A 60 -5.61 11.23 26.47
N LYS A 61 -6.34 10.13 26.30
CA LYS A 61 -7.72 9.98 26.81
C LYS A 61 -7.76 10.06 28.34
N ALA A 62 -6.81 9.42 29.02
CA ALA A 62 -6.67 9.52 30.47
C ALA A 62 -6.30 10.95 30.90
N ALA A 63 -5.37 11.60 30.20
CA ALA A 63 -5.00 13.00 30.47
C ALA A 63 -6.19 13.96 30.33
N HIS A 64 -6.96 13.88 29.24
CA HIS A 64 -8.16 14.69 29.05
C HIS A 64 -9.30 14.36 30.03
N ALA A 65 -9.39 13.11 30.51
CA ALA A 65 -10.33 12.77 31.56
C ALA A 65 -9.90 13.31 32.94
N SER A 66 -8.59 13.51 33.16
CA SER A 66 -8.03 14.03 34.40
C SER A 66 -7.84 15.56 34.42
N GLU A 67 -7.84 16.21 33.25
CA GLU A 67 -7.80 17.67 33.17
C GLU A 67 -9.18 18.24 33.56
N PRO A 68 -9.27 19.05 34.62
CA PRO A 68 -10.50 19.74 34.96
C PRO A 68 -10.77 20.79 33.88
N THR A 69 -11.92 20.69 33.23
CA THR A 69 -12.42 21.68 32.28
C THR A 69 -12.42 23.08 32.90
N PRO A 70 -11.77 24.11 32.30
CA PRO A 70 -12.02 25.49 32.68
C PRO A 70 -13.46 25.84 32.27
N ALA A 71 -14.26 26.19 33.28
CA ALA A 71 -15.65 26.58 33.19
C ALA A 71 -15.87 27.78 32.25
N LEU A 72 -16.84 27.65 31.34
CA LEU A 72 -17.61 28.75 30.72
C LEU A 72 -19.03 28.23 30.40
N PRO A 73 -20.05 29.12 30.34
CA PRO A 73 -21.31 28.97 31.07
C PRO A 73 -22.43 28.20 30.35
N GLU A 74 -23.34 27.78 31.24
CA GLU A 74 -24.51 26.91 31.18
C GLU A 74 -25.69 27.44 30.35
N LEU A 75 -26.36 26.55 29.59
CA LEU A 75 -27.76 26.63 29.14
C LEU A 75 -28.28 25.17 28.93
N PRO A 76 -29.62 24.90 29.05
CA PRO A 76 -30.21 23.93 29.99
C PRO A 76 -30.41 22.47 29.50
N PRO A 77 -30.68 21.53 30.45
CA PRO A 77 -30.64 20.08 30.24
C PRO A 77 -31.90 19.49 29.57
N SER A 78 -31.67 18.57 28.63
CA SER A 78 -32.70 17.64 28.12
C SER A 78 -32.63 16.30 28.89
N PRO A 79 -33.77 15.62 29.13
CA PRO A 79 -33.95 14.77 30.30
C PRO A 79 -33.28 13.41 30.25
N ILE A 80 -32.88 13.01 31.45
CA ILE A 80 -32.19 11.79 31.84
C ILE A 80 -33.15 10.60 31.82
N ILE A 81 -32.79 9.52 31.15
CA ILE A 81 -33.25 8.16 31.50
C ILE A 81 -32.08 7.53 32.25
N HIS A 82 -32.23 7.35 33.57
CA HIS A 82 -31.17 6.88 34.44
C HIS A 82 -30.83 5.39 34.18
N PRO A 83 -29.54 5.04 34.15
CA PRO A 83 -29.06 3.66 34.13
C PRO A 83 -29.09 3.06 35.54
N ALA A 84 -29.66 1.86 35.68
CA ALA A 84 -29.62 1.09 36.92
C ALA A 84 -28.49 0.06 36.86
N GLY A 85 -27.63 0.06 37.88
CA GLY A 85 -26.88 -1.13 38.29
C GLY A 85 -25.38 -1.14 37.98
N ALA A 86 -24.61 -0.39 38.76
CA ALA A 86 -23.31 -0.86 39.25
C ALA A 86 -23.45 -0.95 40.79
N PRO A 87 -22.80 -1.90 41.50
CA PRO A 87 -21.39 -1.64 41.81
C PRO A 87 -20.48 -2.88 41.97
N SER A 88 -19.19 -2.55 42.14
CA SER A 88 -18.08 -3.28 42.78
C SER A 88 -17.38 -4.42 42.02
N GLU A 89 -16.20 -4.09 41.49
CA GLU A 89 -15.01 -4.95 41.59
C GLU A 89 -14.54 -5.03 43.06
N PRO A 90 -13.99 -6.18 43.48
CA PRO A 90 -12.68 -6.16 44.13
C PRO A 90 -11.69 -7.14 43.47
N THR A 91 -10.42 -6.88 43.73
CA THR A 91 -9.21 -7.40 43.06
C THR A 91 -8.79 -8.82 43.53
N PRO A 92 -7.56 -9.27 43.23
CA PRO A 92 -7.24 -10.51 42.52
C PRO A 92 -7.05 -11.73 43.45
N ASN A 93 -7.42 -12.94 43.01
CA ASN A 93 -6.91 -14.17 43.61
C ASN A 93 -6.87 -15.31 42.59
N SER A 94 -5.65 -15.81 42.33
CA SER A 94 -5.44 -17.14 41.78
C SER A 94 -5.46 -18.12 42.96
N PRO A 95 -6.13 -19.28 42.84
CA PRO A 95 -5.33 -20.49 42.66
C PRO A 95 -5.94 -21.52 41.68
N SER A 96 -5.03 -22.24 41.06
CA SER A 96 -5.09 -23.52 40.34
C SER A 96 -6.38 -24.37 40.46
N GLN A 97 -6.90 -24.86 39.32
CA GLN A 97 -7.38 -26.24 39.18
C GLN A 97 -7.47 -26.71 37.70
N THR A 98 -6.73 -27.78 37.45
CA THR A 98 -6.81 -28.87 36.45
C THR A 98 -8.15 -29.17 35.75
N GLY A 99 -8.15 -29.31 34.40
CA GLY A 99 -9.24 -29.89 33.58
C GLY A 99 -9.23 -29.38 32.12
N PRO A 100 -9.68 -30.14 31.09
CA PRO A 100 -9.13 -30.06 29.72
C PRO A 100 -9.60 -28.84 28.90
N ALA A 101 -8.80 -28.54 27.87
CA ALA A 101 -8.81 -27.31 27.06
C ALA A 101 -10.18 -26.88 26.53
N PRO A 102 -10.49 -25.57 26.47
CA PRO A 102 -11.64 -25.08 25.73
C PRO A 102 -11.35 -25.20 24.23
N GLU A 103 -12.19 -25.95 23.52
CA GLU A 103 -12.18 -25.97 22.05
C GLU A 103 -12.43 -24.55 21.53
N PRO A 104 -11.72 -24.11 20.47
CA PRO A 104 -11.94 -22.79 19.91
C PRO A 104 -13.32 -22.72 19.26
N ASP A 105 -14.16 -21.80 19.70
CA ASP A 105 -15.44 -21.46 19.06
C ASP A 105 -15.23 -21.31 17.55
N LEU A 106 -15.82 -22.24 16.79
CA LEU A 106 -15.75 -22.27 15.33
C LEU A 106 -16.50 -21.05 14.78
N HIS A 107 -15.85 -20.30 13.89
CA HIS A 107 -16.45 -19.16 13.19
C HIS A 107 -17.76 -19.59 12.51
N PRO A 108 -18.82 -18.75 12.48
CA PRO A 108 -20.14 -19.12 11.94
C PRO A 108 -20.10 -19.70 10.52
N ASP A 109 -19.22 -19.18 9.66
CA ASP A 109 -19.00 -19.70 8.30
C ASP A 109 -18.53 -21.16 8.27
N ARG A 110 -17.77 -21.59 9.29
CA ARG A 110 -17.30 -22.97 9.42
C ARG A 110 -18.40 -23.90 9.93
N LEU A 111 -19.29 -23.39 10.80
CA LEU A 111 -20.48 -24.13 11.23
C LEU A 111 -21.40 -24.40 10.04
N HIS A 112 -21.61 -23.40 9.17
CA HIS A 112 -22.44 -23.57 7.97
C HIS A 112 -21.96 -24.69 7.05
N LEU A 113 -20.64 -24.84 6.87
CA LEU A 113 -20.05 -25.88 6.03
C LEU A 113 -20.14 -27.28 6.66
N LEU A 114 -20.12 -27.38 7.99
CA LEU A 114 -20.26 -28.65 8.72
C LEU A 114 -21.73 -29.05 8.89
N THR A 115 -22.66 -28.11 8.96
CA THR A 115 -24.11 -28.39 9.09
C THR A 115 -24.79 -28.70 7.76
N THR A 116 -24.20 -28.28 6.63
CA THR A 116 -24.63 -28.75 5.32
C THR A 116 -23.99 -30.10 5.04
N ASP A 117 -24.48 -31.11 5.76
CA ASP A 117 -24.19 -32.50 5.42
C ASP A 117 -24.71 -32.79 4.01
N GLU A 118 -23.82 -33.39 3.23
CA GLU A 118 -24.07 -34.16 2.02
C GLU A 118 -24.52 -33.38 0.76
N PRO A 119 -23.64 -33.24 -0.27
CA PRO A 119 -24.10 -32.81 -1.59
C PRO A 119 -25.05 -33.89 -2.13
N PRO A 120 -26.20 -33.52 -2.72
CA PRO A 120 -27.10 -34.49 -3.32
C PRO A 120 -26.35 -35.28 -4.39
N ASN A 121 -26.27 -36.60 -4.20
CA ASN A 121 -25.74 -37.51 -5.21
C ASN A 121 -26.54 -37.31 -6.51
N PRO A 122 -25.93 -36.78 -7.58
CA PRO A 122 -26.65 -36.43 -8.81
C PRO A 122 -27.18 -37.65 -9.58
N ASN A 123 -26.89 -38.87 -9.10
CA ASN A 123 -27.22 -40.13 -9.77
C ASN A 123 -28.36 -40.93 -9.12
N ALA A 124 -29.02 -40.40 -8.07
CA ALA A 124 -30.04 -41.17 -7.35
C ALA A 124 -31.43 -41.22 -8.02
N ASN A 125 -31.69 -40.39 -9.05
CA ASN A 125 -33.00 -40.33 -9.73
C ASN A 125 -32.85 -40.05 -11.23
N ALA A 126 -32.34 -41.01 -12.00
CA ALA A 126 -32.47 -40.99 -13.45
C ALA A 126 -33.76 -41.74 -13.84
N PRO A 127 -34.84 -41.07 -14.29
CA PRO A 127 -35.98 -41.76 -14.85
C PRO A 127 -35.64 -42.33 -16.23
N ASP A 128 -36.04 -43.57 -16.50
CA ASP A 128 -35.97 -44.19 -17.82
C ASP A 128 -36.78 -43.38 -18.84
N PHE A 129 -36.09 -42.70 -19.76
CA PHE A 129 -36.74 -41.91 -20.81
C PHE A 129 -37.11 -42.80 -22.01
N PRO A 130 -38.37 -42.76 -22.51
CA PRO A 130 -38.73 -43.43 -23.76
C PRO A 130 -38.16 -42.67 -24.98
N PRO A 131 -37.95 -43.35 -26.12
CA PRO A 131 -37.31 -42.75 -27.29
C PRO A 131 -38.21 -41.69 -27.95
N LEU A 132 -37.61 -40.53 -28.25
CA LEU A 132 -38.27 -39.38 -28.88
C LEU A 132 -38.70 -39.66 -30.33
N PRO A 133 -39.87 -39.17 -30.80
CA PRO A 133 -40.25 -39.28 -32.20
C PRO A 133 -39.48 -38.27 -33.06
N LYS A 134 -38.91 -38.75 -34.17
CA LYS A 134 -38.36 -37.91 -35.24
C LYS A 134 -39.48 -37.07 -35.85
N ARG A 135 -39.29 -35.74 -35.93
CA ARG A 135 -40.22 -34.88 -36.67
C ARG A 135 -39.49 -33.92 -37.60
N ASN A 136 -39.59 -34.30 -38.87
CA ASN A 136 -39.51 -33.59 -40.14
C ASN A 136 -39.17 -32.09 -40.13
N ASN A 137 -38.14 -31.79 -40.92
CA ASN A 137 -37.92 -30.50 -41.58
C ASN A 137 -39.16 -30.11 -42.38
N GLY A 138 -39.76 -28.97 -42.04
CA GLY A 138 -40.92 -28.42 -42.73
C GLY A 138 -40.94 -26.90 -42.58
N ASP A 139 -40.49 -26.26 -43.66
CA ASP A 139 -40.64 -24.85 -43.98
C ASP A 139 -42.03 -24.30 -43.60
N ARG A 140 -42.06 -23.32 -42.68
CA ARG A 140 -43.22 -22.45 -42.40
C ARG A 140 -42.76 -21.05 -42.00
N SER A 141 -42.61 -20.20 -43.01
CA SER A 141 -42.61 -18.74 -42.88
C SER A 141 -43.92 -18.24 -42.24
N ARG A 142 -43.95 -18.07 -40.91
CA ARG A 142 -44.99 -17.31 -40.16
C ARG A 142 -44.40 -16.65 -38.92
N GLY A 143 -44.34 -15.32 -38.92
CA GLY A 143 -44.07 -14.47 -37.75
C GLY A 143 -42.59 -14.43 -37.33
N LYS A 144 -41.84 -13.45 -37.82
CA LYS A 144 -40.50 -13.08 -37.30
C LYS A 144 -40.64 -12.43 -35.91
N ASN A 145 -41.20 -13.16 -34.95
CA ASN A 145 -40.88 -12.94 -33.55
C ASN A 145 -39.41 -13.30 -33.42
N GLN A 146 -38.53 -12.29 -33.52
CA GLN A 146 -37.11 -12.45 -33.24
C GLN A 146 -37.00 -12.93 -31.79
N LYS A 147 -36.93 -14.25 -31.62
CA LYS A 147 -36.66 -14.86 -30.34
C LYS A 147 -35.33 -14.28 -29.90
N GLN A 148 -35.38 -13.48 -28.84
CA GLN A 148 -34.18 -12.96 -28.18
C GLN A 148 -33.27 -14.17 -27.95
N ARG A 149 -32.09 -14.14 -28.56
CA ARG A 149 -31.13 -15.24 -28.42
C ARG A 149 -30.82 -15.32 -26.93
N LYS A 150 -31.00 -16.50 -26.35
CA LYS A 150 -30.62 -16.71 -24.95
C LYS A 150 -29.11 -16.43 -24.88
N PRO A 151 -28.65 -15.63 -23.90
CA PRO A 151 -27.24 -15.35 -23.77
C PRO A 151 -26.47 -16.67 -23.62
N ASP A 152 -25.39 -16.81 -24.38
CA ASP A 152 -24.51 -17.96 -24.31
C ASP A 152 -23.95 -18.11 -22.88
N TYR A 153 -23.62 -19.33 -22.49
CA TYR A 153 -23.35 -19.70 -21.09
C TYR A 153 -22.24 -18.84 -20.45
N TYR A 154 -21.29 -18.36 -21.24
CA TYR A 154 -20.15 -17.56 -20.80
C TYR A 154 -20.24 -16.06 -21.13
N GLU A 155 -21.32 -15.57 -21.75
CA GLU A 155 -21.41 -14.15 -22.13
C GLU A 155 -21.29 -13.21 -20.93
N LYS A 156 -21.88 -13.59 -19.80
CA LYS A 156 -21.77 -12.82 -18.54
C LYS A 156 -20.35 -12.80 -17.99
N GLU A 157 -19.59 -13.88 -18.16
CA GLU A 157 -18.21 -13.98 -17.70
C GLU A 157 -17.26 -13.21 -18.62
N LEU A 158 -17.48 -13.29 -19.93
CA LEU A 158 -16.74 -12.49 -20.93
C LEU A 158 -16.98 -11.00 -20.74
N ALA A 159 -18.23 -10.59 -20.46
CA ALA A 159 -18.55 -9.20 -20.16
C ALA A 159 -17.83 -8.69 -18.91
N LYS A 160 -17.82 -9.47 -17.82
CA LYS A 160 -17.08 -9.13 -16.60
C LYS A 160 -15.56 -9.09 -16.82
N ALA A 161 -15.02 -10.02 -17.61
CA ALA A 161 -13.60 -10.02 -17.96
C ALA A 161 -13.22 -8.78 -18.78
N ALA A 162 -14.08 -8.39 -19.73
CA ALA A 162 -13.89 -7.17 -20.52
C ALA A 162 -13.95 -5.91 -19.64
N GLU A 163 -14.91 -5.84 -18.71
CA GLU A 163 -15.03 -4.72 -17.77
C GLU A 163 -13.81 -4.59 -16.86
N LEU A 164 -13.33 -5.70 -16.29
CA LEU A 164 -12.12 -5.73 -15.47
C LEU A 164 -10.88 -5.31 -16.27
N LYS A 165 -10.75 -5.78 -17.52
CA LYS A 165 -9.67 -5.39 -18.41
C LYS A 165 -9.71 -3.90 -18.73
N ALA A 166 -10.87 -3.36 -19.08
CA ALA A 166 -11.06 -1.94 -19.38
C ALA A 166 -10.74 -1.06 -18.16
N LYS A 167 -11.18 -1.47 -16.96
CA LYS A 167 -10.88 -0.77 -15.70
C LYS A 167 -9.38 -0.75 -15.40
N GLN A 168 -8.70 -1.88 -15.61
CA GLN A 168 -7.25 -1.97 -15.41
C GLN A 168 -6.48 -1.14 -16.43
N GLU A 169 -6.93 -1.13 -17.69
CA GLU A 169 -6.35 -0.30 -18.75
C GLU A 169 -6.52 1.19 -18.46
N ALA A 170 -7.71 1.63 -18.03
CA ALA A 170 -7.95 3.02 -17.63
C ALA A 170 -7.02 3.45 -16.49
N ARG A 171 -6.85 2.58 -15.47
CA ARG A 171 -5.92 2.82 -14.36
C ARG A 171 -4.47 2.93 -14.85
N ASN A 172 -4.05 2.03 -15.73
CA ASN A 172 -2.70 2.04 -16.30
C ASN A 172 -2.46 3.28 -17.17
N ALA A 173 -3.45 3.71 -17.95
CA ALA A 173 -3.38 4.92 -18.78
C ALA A 173 -3.23 6.18 -17.93
N GLU A 174 -3.97 6.30 -16.83
CA GLU A 174 -3.81 7.41 -15.88
C GLU A 174 -2.40 7.43 -15.25
N PHE A 175 -1.91 6.26 -14.82
CA PHE A 175 -0.54 6.15 -14.32
C PHE A 175 0.49 6.52 -15.39
N ALA A 176 0.34 6.06 -16.64
CA ALA A 176 1.24 6.39 -17.73
C ALA A 176 1.27 7.89 -18.02
N ARG A 177 0.11 8.58 -17.98
CA ARG A 177 0.05 10.04 -18.12
C ARG A 177 0.82 10.75 -17.01
N ARG A 178 0.59 10.35 -15.75
CA ARG A 178 1.30 10.92 -14.58
C ARG A 178 2.80 10.66 -14.64
N GLN A 179 3.25 9.50 -15.13
CA GLN A 179 4.67 9.22 -15.30
C GLN A 179 5.30 10.06 -16.41
N LYS A 180 4.64 10.18 -17.58
CA LYS A 180 5.13 11.03 -18.68
C LYS A 180 5.33 12.48 -18.23
N GLU A 181 4.38 13.06 -17.50
CA GLU A 181 4.53 14.44 -16.99
C GLU A 181 5.73 14.56 -16.02
N ARG A 182 5.93 13.58 -15.14
CA ARG A 182 7.09 13.54 -14.24
C ARG A 182 8.39 13.40 -15.01
N GLU A 183 8.45 12.50 -15.98
CA GLU A 183 9.61 12.29 -16.83
C GLU A 183 9.96 13.55 -17.61
N ASP A 184 8.97 14.25 -18.16
CA ASP A 184 9.20 15.48 -18.91
C ASP A 184 9.72 16.59 -17.98
N ARG A 185 9.16 16.72 -16.76
CA ARG A 185 9.68 17.63 -15.74
C ARG A 185 11.13 17.30 -15.35
N ILE A 186 11.45 16.02 -15.19
CA ILE A 186 12.81 15.54 -14.89
C ILE A 186 13.74 15.85 -16.05
N LYS A 187 13.36 15.50 -17.30
CA LYS A 187 14.14 15.78 -18.51
C LYS A 187 14.42 17.28 -18.66
N GLN A 188 13.45 18.14 -18.39
CA GLN A 188 13.66 19.60 -18.42
C GLN A 188 14.67 20.04 -17.35
N ARG A 189 14.55 19.51 -16.13
CA ARG A 189 15.51 19.78 -15.05
C ARG A 189 16.91 19.27 -15.38
N GLU A 190 17.02 18.08 -15.97
CA GLU A 190 18.28 17.48 -16.38
C GLU A 190 18.93 18.23 -17.53
N LYS A 191 18.15 18.67 -18.54
CA LYS A 191 18.62 19.54 -19.62
C LYS A 191 19.17 20.85 -19.05
N TRP A 192 18.42 21.49 -18.17
CA TRP A 192 18.85 22.71 -17.48
C TRP A 192 20.13 22.50 -16.67
N LYS A 193 20.19 21.43 -15.88
CA LYS A 193 21.38 21.06 -15.10
C LYS A 193 22.58 20.82 -16.01
N ARG A 194 22.40 20.07 -17.11
CA ARG A 194 23.46 19.77 -18.08
C ARG A 194 23.98 21.03 -18.77
N GLN A 195 23.10 21.98 -19.09
CA GLN A 195 23.49 23.28 -19.62
C GLN A 195 24.30 24.06 -18.57
N MET A 196 23.84 24.12 -17.32
CA MET A 196 24.56 24.78 -16.22
C MET A 196 25.95 24.17 -16.00
N ASP A 197 26.04 22.84 -15.95
CA ASP A 197 27.30 22.11 -15.81
C ASP A 197 28.22 22.38 -17.01
N LYS A 198 27.66 22.55 -18.22
CA LYS A 198 28.44 22.91 -19.42
C LYS A 198 28.93 24.36 -19.41
N ALA A 199 28.18 25.27 -18.80
CA ALA A 199 28.54 26.67 -18.68
C ALA A 199 29.61 26.88 -17.61
N LYS A 200 29.50 26.19 -16.46
CA LYS A 200 30.49 26.20 -15.38
C LYS A 200 31.80 25.46 -15.70
N ARG A 201 31.89 24.77 -16.84
CA ARG A 201 33.12 24.08 -17.27
C ARG A 201 34.14 25.11 -17.77
N PRO A 202 35.32 25.25 -17.12
CA PRO A 202 36.37 26.15 -17.57
C PRO A 202 36.91 25.73 -18.93
N ASP A 203 37.47 26.67 -19.68
CA ASP A 203 38.17 26.39 -20.93
C ASP A 203 39.53 25.72 -20.66
N LYS A 204 40.24 25.31 -21.72
CA LYS A 204 41.60 24.72 -21.62
C LYS A 204 42.58 25.59 -20.83
N ASN A 205 42.38 26.91 -20.84
CA ASN A 205 43.19 27.89 -20.11
C ASN A 205 42.66 28.20 -18.70
N GLY A 206 41.67 27.44 -18.18
CA GLY A 206 41.09 27.61 -16.85
C GLY A 206 40.08 28.76 -16.70
N LYS A 207 39.92 29.62 -17.72
CA LYS A 207 38.99 30.77 -17.69
C LYS A 207 37.55 30.33 -17.97
N MET A 208 36.58 30.94 -17.28
CA MET A 208 35.15 30.69 -17.51
C MET A 208 34.68 31.34 -18.82
N ARG A 209 33.82 30.64 -19.55
CA ARG A 209 33.27 31.12 -20.84
C ARG A 209 31.95 31.83 -20.60
N LEU A 210 32.01 33.13 -20.32
CA LEU A 210 30.84 33.97 -20.01
C LEU A 210 29.72 33.86 -21.06
N GLY A 211 30.05 33.69 -22.34
CA GLY A 211 29.05 33.52 -23.41
C GLY A 211 28.23 32.22 -23.34
N ARG A 212 28.64 31.22 -22.55
CA ARG A 212 27.83 30.02 -22.29
C ARG A 212 26.91 30.20 -21.09
N GLU A 213 27.32 31.01 -20.12
CA GLU A 213 26.54 31.35 -18.92
C GLU A 213 25.44 32.35 -19.25
N SER A 214 25.72 33.32 -20.13
CA SER A 214 24.75 34.35 -20.54
C SER A 214 23.47 33.75 -21.09
N LYS A 215 23.54 32.71 -21.94
CA LYS A 215 22.34 32.07 -22.53
C LYS A 215 21.40 31.45 -21.47
N ILE A 216 21.98 30.82 -20.45
CA ILE A 216 21.20 30.19 -19.39
C ILE A 216 20.61 31.25 -18.45
N LEU A 217 21.37 32.32 -18.19
CA LEU A 217 20.88 33.45 -17.42
C LEU A 217 19.71 34.15 -18.14
N LEU A 218 19.78 34.30 -19.46
CA LEU A 218 18.69 34.86 -20.27
C LEU A 218 17.42 34.01 -20.18
N GLU A 219 17.51 32.68 -20.38
CA GLU A 219 16.35 31.78 -20.27
C GLU A 219 15.76 31.76 -18.84
N LYS A 220 16.59 32.02 -17.81
CA LYS A 220 16.13 32.17 -16.42
C LYS A 220 15.36 33.48 -16.22
N VAL A 221 15.85 34.59 -16.79
CA VAL A 221 15.19 35.90 -16.74
C VAL A 221 13.88 35.85 -17.52
N GLU A 222 13.87 35.23 -18.71
CA GLU A 222 12.67 35.01 -19.52
C GLU A 222 11.58 34.27 -18.72
N ARG A 223 11.91 33.15 -18.05
CA ARG A 223 10.94 32.47 -17.16
C ARG A 223 10.46 33.31 -15.98
N LEU A 224 11.28 34.21 -15.45
CA LEU A 224 10.88 35.10 -14.36
C LEU A 224 9.98 36.24 -14.84
N VAL A 225 10.12 36.66 -16.09
CA VAL A 225 9.32 37.71 -16.72
C VAL A 225 8.00 37.16 -17.27
N GLU A 226 8.01 35.97 -17.90
CA GLU A 226 6.82 35.28 -18.43
C GLU A 226 6.01 34.56 -17.34
N GLY A 227 6.61 34.26 -16.19
CA GLY A 227 5.93 33.66 -15.05
C GLY A 227 5.05 34.63 -14.25
N LYS A 228 4.65 35.75 -14.85
CA LYS A 228 3.73 36.77 -14.30
C LYS A 228 2.39 36.72 -15.02
#